data_AF-A0A7C8Z1P3-F1
#
_entry.id   AF-A0A7C8Z1P3-F1
#
_cell.length_a   1.000
_cell.length_b   1.000
_cell.length_c   1.000
_cell.angle_alpha   90.00
_cell.angle_beta   90.00
_cell.angle_gamma   90.00
#
_symmetry.space_group_name_H-M   'P 1'
#
loop_
_entity.id
_entity.type
_entity.pdbx_description
1 polymer ?
#
loop_
_entity_poly.entity_id
_entity_poly.type
_entity_poly.pdbx_seq_one_letter_code
_entity_poly.pdbx_strand_id
1 'polypeptide(L)'
;LRKVDPDRWEFANEGFLGGQKHLLKTIKRRRHVTQGTQQQGGPCIEVGQYGLEGEMERLRRDRNVLMSEIVKLRQQQQLSREQLVAMEARIQFTERKQRKMMAFLAKALVNPSFVHNLAQQNEQGALRGIEIGRKRRLAASASRGNLQEDIVSAAVEATQLVQEGLAAMESDIAILFSAALENESSSDPKEPEEELDPNWVPLTAEPIVGNGG
;
A
#
# COMPACT_ATOMS: atom_id res chain seq x y z
N LEU A 1 -26.43 0.74 41.18
CA LEU A 1 -27.63 0.93 42.02
C LEU A 1 -28.57 -0.23 41.72
N ARG A 2 -28.86 -1.07 42.71
CA ARG A 2 -29.79 -2.21 42.58
C ARG A 2 -31.21 -1.65 42.73
N LYS A 3 -32.13 -1.99 41.82
CA LYS A 3 -33.56 -1.66 41.96
C LYS A 3 -34.11 -2.44 43.17
N VAL A 4 -34.85 -1.76 44.04
CA VAL A 4 -35.46 -2.38 45.23
C VAL A 4 -36.81 -3.00 44.86
N ASP A 5 -37.60 -2.31 44.02
CA ASP A 5 -38.82 -2.85 43.41
C ASP A 5 -38.86 -2.60 41.89
N PRO A 6 -39.41 -3.52 41.07
CA PRO A 6 -39.54 -3.33 39.62
C PRO A 6 -40.63 -2.33 39.23
N ASP A 7 -41.71 -2.22 40.02
CA ASP A 7 -42.91 -1.41 39.69
C ASP A 7 -43.00 -0.09 40.46
N ARG A 8 -42.18 0.07 41.51
CA ARG A 8 -42.03 1.32 42.26
C ARG A 8 -40.67 1.92 41.90
N TRP A 9 -40.64 3.18 41.47
CA TRP A 9 -39.39 3.89 41.15
C TRP A 9 -38.60 4.28 42.43
N GLU A 10 -38.46 3.33 43.33
CA GLU A 10 -37.70 3.41 44.57
C GLU A 10 -36.31 2.83 44.33
N PHE A 11 -35.34 3.72 44.24
CA PHE A 11 -33.94 3.33 44.24
C PHE A 11 -33.53 3.05 45.69
N ALA A 12 -32.55 2.17 45.91
CA ALA A 12 -31.95 1.96 47.24
C ALA A 12 -31.21 3.20 47.81
N ASN A 13 -31.38 4.36 47.18
CA ASN A 13 -30.83 5.63 47.59
C ASN A 13 -31.92 6.41 48.33
N GLU A 14 -31.72 6.64 49.63
CA GLU A 14 -32.62 7.38 50.50
C GLU A 14 -32.96 8.79 49.96
N GLY A 15 -32.14 9.34 49.05
CA GLY A 15 -32.39 10.61 48.37
C GLY A 15 -33.40 10.56 47.21
N PHE A 16 -33.84 9.38 46.75
CA PHE A 16 -34.71 9.22 45.57
C PHE A 16 -36.00 8.44 45.92
N LEU A 17 -36.91 9.13 46.61
CA LEU A 17 -38.26 8.64 46.92
C LEU A 17 -39.31 9.40 46.09
N GLY A 18 -40.28 8.68 45.53
CA GLY A 18 -41.36 9.25 44.73
C GLY A 18 -42.16 10.31 45.49
N GLY A 19 -42.38 11.47 44.89
CA GLY A 19 -43.13 12.58 45.50
C GLY A 19 -42.32 13.47 46.47
N GLN A 20 -41.10 13.09 46.86
CA GLN A 20 -40.28 13.85 47.81
C GLN A 20 -39.13 14.62 47.13
N LYS A 21 -39.47 15.68 46.38
CA LYS A 21 -38.49 16.51 45.64
C LYS A 21 -37.39 17.10 46.55
N HIS A 22 -37.69 17.37 47.82
CA HIS A 22 -36.75 17.95 48.76
C HIS A 22 -35.57 17.02 49.08
N LEU A 23 -35.69 15.71 48.84
CA LEU A 23 -34.61 14.74 49.03
C LEU A 23 -33.61 14.73 47.88
N LEU A 24 -34.01 15.16 46.67
CA LEU A 24 -33.12 15.18 45.51
C LEU A 24 -31.87 16.07 45.71
N LYS A 25 -31.93 17.02 46.65
CA LYS A 25 -30.78 17.88 47.03
C LYS A 25 -29.61 17.10 47.62
N THR A 26 -29.87 15.92 48.20
CA THR A 26 -28.82 15.07 48.79
C THR A 26 -28.08 14.25 47.74
N ILE A 27 -28.68 14.08 46.55
CA ILE A 27 -28.08 13.35 45.43
C ILE A 27 -27.08 14.25 44.69
N LYS A 28 -25.79 14.00 44.92
CA LYS A 28 -24.71 14.68 44.20
C LYS A 28 -24.32 13.88 42.95
N ARG A 29 -24.21 14.54 41.80
CA ARG A 29 -23.62 13.95 40.59
C ARG A 29 -22.13 13.73 40.83
N ARG A 30 -21.63 12.51 40.63
CA ARG A 30 -20.19 12.27 40.57
C ARG A 30 -19.64 12.96 39.32
N ARG A 31 -18.80 13.99 39.51
CA ARG A 31 -18.04 14.61 38.42
C ARG A 31 -16.78 13.77 38.23
N HIS A 32 -16.53 13.27 37.03
CA HIS A 32 -15.25 12.64 36.70
C HIS A 32 -14.20 13.75 36.68
N VAL A 33 -13.47 13.91 37.79
CA VAL A 33 -12.33 14.83 37.87
C VAL A 33 -11.16 14.10 37.21
N THR A 34 -10.95 14.36 35.93
CA THR A 34 -9.62 14.19 35.34
C THR A 34 -8.68 15.13 36.10
N GLN A 35 -7.69 14.53 36.76
CA GLN A 35 -6.72 15.24 37.60
C GLN A 35 -6.04 16.35 36.80
N GLY A 36 -6.16 17.58 37.29
CA GLY A 36 -5.53 18.76 36.70
C GLY A 36 -5.82 20.00 37.54
N THR A 37 -5.03 20.16 38.60
CA THR A 37 -4.72 21.41 39.35
C THR A 37 -5.85 22.35 39.79
N GLN A 38 -5.89 22.53 41.12
CA GLN A 38 -6.57 23.59 41.89
C GLN A 38 -6.63 24.95 41.16
N GLN A 39 -7.77 25.65 41.22
CA GLN A 39 -7.94 26.98 41.84
C GLN A 39 -9.44 27.22 42.16
N GLN A 40 -9.68 28.15 43.09
CA GLN A 40 -10.87 28.31 43.90
C GLN A 40 -11.92 29.24 43.25
N GLY A 41 -13.21 28.98 43.53
CA GLY A 41 -14.27 30.00 43.65
C GLY A 41 -14.84 30.68 42.39
N GLY A 42 -16.06 30.29 41.98
CA GLY A 42 -16.94 31.11 41.12
C GLY A 42 -17.81 30.29 40.13
N PRO A 43 -19.08 30.66 39.87
CA PRO A 43 -19.98 29.94 38.97
C PRO A 43 -19.87 30.49 37.53
N CYS A 44 -18.71 30.30 36.89
CA CYS A 44 -18.61 30.25 35.43
C CYS A 44 -17.18 29.79 35.09
N ILE A 45 -16.99 28.48 34.94
CA ILE A 45 -15.79 27.99 34.27
C ILE A 45 -16.09 28.15 32.79
N GLU A 46 -15.40 29.06 32.14
CA GLU A 46 -15.32 29.14 30.69
C GLU A 46 -14.55 27.90 30.21
N VAL A 47 -15.27 26.79 30.03
CA VAL A 47 -14.75 25.48 29.57
C VAL A 47 -14.29 25.54 28.10
N GLY A 48 -14.41 26.68 27.42
CA GLY A 48 -14.18 26.79 25.98
C GLY A 48 -12.72 26.81 25.54
N GLN A 49 -11.78 27.35 26.33
CA GLN A 49 -10.45 27.70 25.81
C GLN A 49 -9.31 26.80 26.31
N TYR A 50 -9.35 26.37 27.57
CA TYR A 50 -8.25 25.61 28.19
C TYR A 50 -8.21 24.12 27.79
N GLY A 51 -9.35 23.54 27.40
CA GLY A 51 -9.42 22.15 26.93
C GLY A 51 -8.94 21.97 25.49
N LEU A 52 -9.27 22.94 24.63
CA LEU A 52 -8.92 22.92 23.20
C LEU A 52 -7.41 23.12 22.98
N GLU A 53 -6.75 23.96 23.76
CA GLU A 53 -5.29 24.16 23.65
C GLU A 53 -4.52 22.87 24.00
N GLY A 54 -4.92 22.17 25.07
CA GLY A 54 -4.31 20.90 25.45
C GLY A 54 -4.56 19.78 24.43
N GLU A 55 -5.75 19.75 23.83
CA GLU A 55 -6.08 18.84 22.73
C GLU A 55 -5.30 19.15 21.46
N MET A 56 -5.17 20.43 21.09
CA MET A 56 -4.35 20.87 19.96
C MET A 56 -2.89 20.47 20.15
N GLU A 57 -2.33 20.66 21.35
CA GLU A 57 -0.94 20.29 21.63
C GLU A 57 -0.74 18.76 21.63
N ARG A 58 -1.74 17.99 22.08
CA ARG A 58 -1.73 16.53 21.95
C ARG A 58 -1.76 16.11 20.49
N LEU A 59 -2.65 16.67 19.69
CA LEU A 59 -2.76 16.38 18.25
C LEU A 59 -1.47 16.75 17.50
N ARG A 60 -0.81 17.86 17.86
CA ARG A 60 0.51 18.22 17.30
C ARG A 60 1.56 17.15 17.61
N ARG A 61 1.62 16.66 18.85
CA ARG A 61 2.53 15.58 19.24
C ARG A 61 2.22 14.28 18.50
N ASP A 62 0.94 13.90 18.42
CA ASP A 62 0.51 12.68 17.71
C ASP A 62 0.83 12.77 16.22
N ARG A 63 0.58 13.92 15.59
CA ARG A 63 0.98 14.20 14.20
C ARG A 63 2.48 14.00 14.02
N ASN A 64 3.31 14.54 14.91
CA ASN A 64 4.76 14.43 14.80
C ASN A 64 5.24 12.97 14.94
N VAL A 65 4.63 12.20 15.85
CA VAL A 65 4.89 10.77 16.00
C VAL A 65 4.52 10.03 14.71
N LEU A 66 3.31 10.24 14.19
CA LEU A 66 2.85 9.62 12.94
C LEU A 66 3.75 9.99 11.75
N MET A 67 4.14 11.26 11.64
CA MET A 67 5.08 11.70 10.60
C MET A 67 6.43 10.98 10.70
N SER A 68 6.96 10.83 11.92
CA SER A 68 8.21 10.08 12.13
C SER A 68 8.07 8.61 11.75
N GLU A 69 6.92 8.00 12.04
CA GLU A 69 6.66 6.60 11.72
C GLU A 69 6.50 6.38 10.22
N ILE A 70 5.83 7.31 9.52
CA ILE A 70 5.74 7.30 8.06
C ILE A 70 7.14 7.34 7.43
N VAL A 71 8.04 8.19 7.92
CA VAL A 71 9.42 8.27 7.40
C VAL A 71 10.17 6.96 7.65
N LYS A 72 10.09 6.40 8.85
CA LYS A 72 10.71 5.10 9.16
C LYS A 72 10.18 3.98 8.28
N LEU A 73 8.86 3.89 8.10
CA LEU A 73 8.24 2.88 7.26
C LEU A 73 8.66 3.02 5.79
N ARG A 74 8.74 4.25 5.27
CA ARG A 74 9.27 4.51 3.93
C ARG A 74 10.71 4.04 3.78
N GLN A 75 11.55 4.30 4.79
CA GLN A 75 12.94 3.85 4.77
C GLN A 75 13.05 2.33 4.86
N GLN A 76 12.28 1.68 5.74
CA GLN A 76 12.22 0.22 5.82
C GLN A 76 11.74 -0.41 4.51
N GLN A 77 10.72 0.19 3.88
CA GLN A 77 10.23 -0.26 2.60
C GLN A 77 11.30 -0.15 1.51
N GLN A 78 12.07 0.94 1.51
CA GLN A 78 13.17 1.12 0.57
C GLN A 78 14.27 0.07 0.76
N LEU A 79 14.71 -0.16 2.00
CA LEU A 79 15.69 -1.21 2.33
C LEU A 79 15.20 -2.60 1.91
N SER A 80 13.92 -2.89 2.13
CA SER A 80 13.30 -4.15 1.70
C SER A 80 13.33 -4.31 0.17
N ARG A 81 13.01 -3.25 -0.58
CA ARG A 81 13.10 -3.26 -2.06
C ARG A 81 14.52 -3.53 -2.53
N GLU A 82 15.52 -2.88 -1.93
CA GLU A 82 16.93 -3.10 -2.28
C GLU A 82 17.37 -4.55 -2.02
N GLN A 83 16.92 -5.14 -0.91
CA GLN A 83 17.17 -6.56 -0.61
C GLN A 83 16.53 -7.49 -1.64
N LEU A 84 15.30 -7.20 -2.08
CA LEU A 84 14.64 -7.98 -3.13
C LEU A 84 15.40 -7.90 -4.45
N VAL A 85 15.85 -6.72 -4.87
CA VAL A 85 16.66 -6.54 -6.09
C VAL A 85 17.97 -7.32 -6.00
N ALA A 86 18.66 -7.27 -4.85
CA ALA A 86 19.89 -8.03 -4.65
C ALA A 86 19.65 -9.55 -4.68
N MET A 87 18.54 -10.02 -4.12
CA MET A 87 18.17 -11.43 -4.15
C MET A 87 17.83 -11.89 -5.58
N GLU A 88 17.06 -11.10 -6.33
CA GLU A 88 16.72 -11.35 -7.73
C GLU A 88 18.00 -11.51 -8.57
N ALA A 89 18.95 -10.58 -8.43
CA ALA A 89 20.23 -10.66 -9.15
C ALA A 89 21.01 -11.95 -8.83
N ARG A 90 21.02 -12.37 -7.56
CA ARG A 90 21.66 -13.63 -7.14
C ARG A 90 20.98 -14.85 -7.74
N ILE A 91 19.65 -14.90 -7.73
CA ILE A 91 18.86 -15.99 -8.30
C ILE A 91 19.13 -16.08 -9.80
N GLN A 92 19.04 -14.97 -10.53
CA GLN A 92 19.31 -14.94 -11.97
C GLN A 92 20.73 -15.36 -12.32
N PHE A 93 21.72 -14.99 -11.50
CA PHE A 93 23.10 -15.43 -11.69
C PHE A 93 23.22 -16.95 -11.55
N THR A 94 22.65 -17.53 -10.48
CA THR A 94 22.69 -18.97 -10.26
C THR A 94 21.92 -19.73 -11.35
N GLU A 95 20.80 -19.20 -11.81
CA GLU A 95 19.99 -19.77 -12.89
C GLU A 95 20.76 -19.81 -14.22
N ARG A 96 21.41 -18.69 -14.59
CA ARG A 96 22.28 -18.63 -15.78
C ARG A 96 23.44 -19.62 -15.69
N LYS A 97 24.06 -19.76 -14.52
CA LYS A 97 25.16 -20.72 -14.29
C LYS A 97 24.67 -22.16 -14.42
N GLN A 98 23.51 -22.47 -13.85
CA GLN A 98 22.90 -23.81 -13.95
C GLN A 98 22.53 -24.13 -15.40
N ARG A 99 21.95 -23.19 -16.16
CA ARG A 99 21.63 -23.38 -17.58
C ARG A 99 22.86 -23.69 -18.42
N LYS A 100 23.97 -22.96 -18.21
CA LYS A 100 25.25 -23.24 -18.89
C LYS A 100 25.81 -24.62 -18.54
N MET A 101 25.73 -25.01 -17.27
CA MET A 101 26.15 -26.34 -16.80
C MET A 101 25.30 -27.45 -17.42
N MET A 102 23.98 -27.29 -17.46
CA MET A 102 23.09 -28.25 -18.12
C MET A 102 23.39 -28.36 -19.62
N ALA A 103 23.62 -27.24 -20.30
CA ALA A 103 23.99 -27.25 -21.72
C ALA A 103 25.33 -27.95 -21.96
N PHE A 104 26.31 -27.75 -21.07
CA PHE A 104 27.58 -28.48 -21.11
C PHE A 104 27.37 -29.99 -20.91
N LEU A 105 26.60 -30.39 -19.90
CA LEU A 105 26.29 -31.80 -19.63
C LEU A 105 25.56 -32.45 -20.80
N ALA A 106 24.58 -31.77 -21.39
CA ALA A 106 23.88 -32.27 -22.58
C ALA A 106 24.86 -32.53 -23.74
N LYS A 107 25.78 -31.61 -24.02
CA LYS A 107 26.81 -31.80 -25.05
C LYS A 107 27.79 -32.92 -24.71
N ALA A 108 28.19 -33.04 -23.45
CA ALA A 108 29.09 -34.08 -22.96
C ALA A 108 28.47 -35.49 -23.09
N LEU A 109 27.16 -35.62 -22.86
CA LEU A 109 26.44 -36.88 -23.04
C LEU A 109 26.30 -37.26 -24.52
N VAL A 110 26.11 -36.29 -25.40
CA VAL A 110 26.06 -36.53 -26.86
C VAL A 110 27.43 -36.90 -27.42
N ASN A 111 28.51 -36.36 -26.86
CA ASN A 111 29.88 -36.66 -27.29
C ASN A 111 30.78 -37.09 -26.11
N PRO A 112 30.82 -38.39 -25.77
CA PRO A 112 31.63 -38.91 -24.66
C PRO A 112 33.14 -38.71 -24.86
N SER A 113 33.62 -38.65 -26.10
CA SER A 113 35.05 -38.47 -26.40
C SER A 113 35.57 -37.10 -25.96
N PHE A 114 34.71 -36.08 -25.96
CA PHE A 114 35.04 -34.74 -25.46
C PHE A 114 35.39 -34.74 -23.96
N VAL A 115 34.63 -35.51 -23.15
CA VAL A 115 34.88 -35.64 -21.72
C VAL A 115 36.19 -36.40 -21.46
N HIS A 116 36.45 -37.44 -22.24
CA HIS A 116 37.70 -38.19 -22.16
C HIS A 116 38.92 -37.32 -22.46
N ASN A 117 38.86 -36.51 -23.52
CA ASN A 117 39.92 -35.56 -23.88
C ASN A 117 40.12 -34.49 -22.78
N LEU A 118 39.04 -34.00 -22.18
CA LEU A 118 39.12 -33.03 -21.08
C LEU A 118 39.77 -33.64 -19.82
N ALA A 119 39.40 -34.88 -19.47
CA ALA A 119 40.00 -35.61 -18.36
C ALA A 119 41.50 -35.86 -18.61
N GLN A 120 41.85 -36.29 -19.82
CA GLN A 120 43.24 -36.55 -20.22
C GLN A 120 44.09 -35.27 -20.19
N GLN A 121 43.56 -34.12 -20.66
CA GLN A 121 44.28 -32.85 -20.55
C GLN A 121 44.46 -32.38 -19.11
N ASN A 122 43.53 -32.67 -18.22
CA ASN A 122 43.66 -32.34 -16.79
C ASN A 122 44.76 -33.17 -16.11
N GLU A 123 44.89 -34.45 -16.45
CA GLU A 123 45.97 -35.32 -16.00
C GLU A 123 47.33 -34.89 -16.58
N GLN A 124 47.37 -34.55 -17.87
CA GLN A 124 48.57 -34.01 -18.50
C GLN A 124 48.97 -32.64 -17.92
N GLY A 125 48.02 -31.76 -17.61
CA GLY A 125 48.27 -30.47 -16.95
C GLY A 125 48.73 -30.60 -15.50
N ALA A 126 48.25 -31.63 -14.78
CA ALA A 126 48.71 -31.97 -13.44
C ALA A 126 50.15 -32.53 -13.44
N LEU A 127 50.52 -33.32 -14.45
CA LEU A 127 51.89 -33.83 -14.66
C LEU A 127 52.84 -32.75 -15.21
N ARG A 128 52.33 -31.82 -16.02
CA ARG A 128 53.08 -30.73 -16.65
C ARG A 128 53.18 -29.49 -15.78
N GLY A 129 53.22 -29.66 -14.45
CA GLY A 129 53.66 -28.67 -13.47
C GLY A 129 53.30 -27.21 -13.80
N ILE A 130 52.06 -26.94 -14.20
CA ILE A 130 51.66 -25.57 -14.47
C ILE A 130 51.63 -24.90 -13.09
N GLU A 131 52.50 -23.91 -12.89
CA GLU A 131 52.71 -23.10 -11.66
C GLU A 131 51.46 -22.35 -11.16
N ILE A 132 50.28 -22.67 -11.67
CA ILE A 132 48.96 -22.17 -11.26
C ILE A 132 48.43 -22.97 -10.03
N GLY A 133 49.12 -24.04 -9.63
CA GLY A 133 48.68 -25.02 -8.64
C GLY A 133 48.99 -24.78 -7.15
N ARG A 134 49.40 -23.60 -6.70
CA ARG A 134 49.35 -23.30 -5.25
C ARG A 134 47.94 -22.90 -4.88
N LYS A 135 47.19 -23.86 -4.32
CA LYS A 135 45.99 -23.66 -3.51
C LYS A 135 46.10 -22.37 -2.68
N ARG A 136 45.57 -21.27 -3.22
CA ARG A 136 45.20 -20.14 -2.38
C ARG A 136 43.84 -20.52 -1.84
N ARG A 137 43.84 -21.01 -0.60
CA ARG A 137 42.66 -20.95 0.27
C ARG A 137 42.01 -19.60 0.00
N LEU A 138 40.73 -19.58 -0.35
CA LEU A 138 39.97 -18.35 -0.41
C LEU A 138 40.06 -17.75 1.00
N ALA A 139 40.99 -16.81 1.21
CA ALA A 139 40.80 -15.84 2.26
C ALA A 139 39.52 -15.10 1.86
N ALA A 140 38.54 -15.08 2.76
CA ALA A 140 37.36 -14.24 2.60
C ALA A 140 37.82 -12.77 2.61
N SER A 141 38.34 -12.26 1.50
CA SER A 141 38.66 -10.86 1.35
C SER A 141 37.39 -10.15 0.93
N ALA A 142 36.83 -9.38 1.85
CA ALA A 142 35.93 -8.30 1.53
C ALA A 142 36.55 -7.43 0.42
N SER A 143 36.07 -7.57 -0.81
CA SER A 143 36.40 -6.67 -1.91
C SER A 143 35.12 -5.98 -2.36
N ARG A 144 34.87 -4.84 -1.70
CA ARG A 144 33.80 -3.89 -1.96
C ARG A 144 34.38 -2.74 -2.80
N GLY A 145 34.90 -3.05 -3.99
CA GLY A 145 35.69 -2.08 -4.77
C GLY A 145 35.38 -1.95 -6.27
N ASN A 146 34.97 -3.00 -6.98
CA ASN A 146 34.87 -2.97 -8.45
C ASN A 146 33.46 -3.26 -9.01
N LEU A 147 32.42 -3.30 -8.17
CA LEU A 147 31.04 -3.48 -8.62
C LEU A 147 30.33 -2.16 -8.92
N GLN A 148 30.92 -1.01 -8.57
CA GLN A 148 30.26 0.29 -8.73
C GLN A 148 30.19 0.73 -10.20
N GLU A 149 31.27 0.56 -10.99
CA GLU A 149 31.32 1.07 -12.37
C GLU A 149 30.50 0.24 -13.37
N ASP A 150 30.46 -1.09 -13.21
CA ASP A 150 29.62 -1.95 -14.04
C ASP A 150 28.13 -1.79 -13.74
N ILE A 151 27.76 -1.53 -12.47
CA ILE A 151 26.37 -1.29 -12.07
C ILE A 151 25.90 0.09 -12.54
N VAL A 152 26.76 1.12 -12.48
CA VAL A 152 26.43 2.46 -12.97
C VAL A 152 26.23 2.45 -14.48
N SER A 153 27.09 1.77 -15.24
CA SER A 153 26.95 1.70 -16.71
C SER A 153 25.67 0.96 -17.14
N ALA A 154 25.36 -0.18 -16.51
CA ALA A 154 24.12 -0.90 -16.78
C ALA A 154 22.86 -0.15 -16.31
N ALA A 155 22.94 0.60 -15.22
CA ALA A 155 21.84 1.43 -14.73
C ALA A 155 21.58 2.63 -15.64
N VAL A 156 22.62 3.25 -16.21
CA VAL A 156 22.46 4.36 -17.18
C VAL A 156 21.80 3.87 -18.47
N GLU A 157 22.19 2.71 -19.00
CA GLU A 157 21.53 2.11 -20.18
C GLU A 157 20.06 1.73 -19.89
N ALA A 158 19.78 1.18 -18.70
CA ALA A 158 18.42 0.84 -18.31
C ALA A 158 17.54 2.08 -18.08
N THR A 159 18.11 3.18 -17.59
CA THR A 159 17.37 4.43 -17.35
C THR A 159 17.05 5.14 -18.66
N GLN A 160 17.96 5.11 -19.64
CA GLN A 160 17.77 5.68 -20.97
C GLN A 160 16.59 5.02 -21.71
N LEU A 161 16.48 3.69 -21.69
CA LEU A 161 15.38 2.95 -22.33
C LEU A 161 14.02 3.16 -21.63
N VAL A 162 14.01 3.35 -20.31
CA VAL A 162 12.78 3.64 -19.56
C VAL A 162 12.29 5.06 -19.80
N GLN A 163 13.20 6.02 -19.96
CA GLN A 163 12.85 7.41 -20.22
C GLN A 163 12.34 7.62 -21.66
N GLU A 164 12.91 6.92 -22.63
CA GLU A 164 12.42 6.90 -24.02
C GLU A 164 11.05 6.20 -24.13
N GLY A 165 10.84 5.10 -23.40
CA GLY A 165 9.56 4.39 -23.36
C GLY A 165 8.42 5.19 -22.70
N LEU A 166 8.71 5.91 -21.61
CA LEU A 166 7.72 6.75 -20.93
C LEU A 166 7.36 7.99 -21.74
N ALA A 167 8.33 8.63 -22.40
CA ALA A 167 8.08 9.78 -23.28
C ALA A 167 7.23 9.39 -24.50
N ALA A 168 7.44 8.20 -25.06
CA ALA A 168 6.61 7.69 -26.16
C ALA A 168 5.16 7.41 -25.69
N MET A 169 4.98 6.79 -24.52
CA MET A 169 3.65 6.53 -23.97
C MET A 169 2.89 7.81 -23.59
N GLU A 170 3.58 8.84 -23.10
CA GLU A 170 2.97 10.13 -22.77
C GLU A 170 2.51 10.89 -24.03
N SER A 171 3.28 10.80 -25.12
CA SER A 171 2.90 11.30 -26.45
C SER A 171 1.66 10.59 -27.01
N ASP A 172 1.59 9.26 -26.91
CA ASP A 172 0.46 8.48 -27.41
C ASP A 172 -0.84 8.79 -26.66
N ILE A 173 -0.75 9.01 -25.34
CA ILE A 173 -1.89 9.43 -24.52
C ILE A 173 -2.33 10.84 -24.93
N ALA A 174 -1.41 11.78 -25.12
CA ALA A 174 -1.75 13.15 -25.54
C ALA A 174 -2.42 13.19 -26.93
N ILE A 175 -1.98 12.35 -27.87
CA ILE A 175 -2.61 12.20 -29.19
C ILE A 175 -4.05 11.67 -29.06
N LEU A 176 -4.27 10.67 -28.20
CA LEU A 176 -5.59 10.09 -27.97
C LEU A 176 -6.59 11.11 -27.41
N PHE A 177 -6.14 11.94 -26.45
CA PHE A 177 -6.97 12.98 -25.85
C PHE A 177 -7.21 14.17 -26.78
N SER A 178 -6.30 14.46 -27.71
CA SER A 178 -6.47 15.52 -28.71
C SER A 178 -7.45 15.09 -29.80
N ALA A 179 -7.40 13.83 -30.25
CA ALA A 179 -8.33 13.27 -31.23
C ALA A 179 -9.79 13.21 -30.71
N ALA A 180 -9.98 13.08 -29.39
CA ALA A 180 -11.31 13.08 -28.77
C ALA A 180 -11.96 14.48 -28.70
N LEU A 181 -11.16 15.56 -28.75
CA LEU A 181 -11.65 16.94 -28.69
C LEU A 181 -11.91 17.56 -30.07
N GLU A 182 -11.40 16.96 -31.15
CA GLU A 182 -11.66 17.44 -32.51
C GLU A 182 -12.94 16.87 -33.14
N ASN A 183 -13.62 15.91 -32.50
CA ASN A 183 -14.84 15.29 -33.03
C ASN A 183 -16.17 15.85 -32.45
N GLU A 184 -16.13 16.97 -31.72
CA GLU A 184 -17.34 17.75 -31.37
C GLU A 184 -17.41 19.08 -32.12
N SER A 185 -17.21 19.03 -33.44
CA SER A 185 -17.60 20.14 -34.31
C SER A 185 -18.26 19.64 -35.59
N SER A 186 -19.52 20.04 -35.76
CA SER A 186 -20.26 20.10 -37.01
C SER A 186 -20.92 18.79 -37.50
N SER A 187 -22.21 18.64 -37.21
CA SER A 187 -23.27 18.99 -38.16
C SER A 187 -24.57 18.28 -37.81
N ASP A 188 -25.60 19.09 -37.55
CA ASP A 188 -27.02 18.74 -37.66
C ASP A 188 -27.30 18.18 -39.07
N PRO A 189 -28.03 17.06 -39.20
CA PRO A 189 -29.18 17.12 -40.08
C PRO A 189 -30.40 16.33 -39.58
N LYS A 190 -31.52 17.06 -39.51
CA LYS A 190 -32.76 16.82 -40.27
C LYS A 190 -33.53 15.52 -39.98
N GLU A 191 -34.66 15.71 -39.30
CA GLU A 191 -35.80 14.79 -39.24
C GLU A 191 -36.15 14.19 -40.61
N PRO A 192 -36.43 12.88 -40.66
CA PRO A 192 -37.36 12.31 -41.61
C PRO A 192 -38.60 11.76 -40.88
N GLU A 193 -39.71 12.38 -41.27
CA GLU A 193 -41.11 11.96 -41.34
C GLU A 193 -41.57 10.61 -40.76
N GLU A 194 -42.75 10.71 -40.15
CA GLU A 194 -43.68 9.68 -39.70
C GLU A 194 -43.86 8.51 -40.71
N GLU A 195 -43.54 7.29 -40.28
CA GLU A 195 -44.31 6.12 -40.66
C GLU A 195 -45.05 5.60 -39.41
N LEU A 196 -46.33 5.94 -39.35
CA LEU A 196 -47.31 5.42 -38.40
C LEU A 196 -47.52 3.93 -38.65
N ASP A 197 -47.08 3.09 -37.71
CA ASP A 197 -47.39 1.67 -37.68
C ASP A 197 -48.87 1.47 -37.28
N PRO A 198 -49.76 0.94 -38.14
CA PRO A 198 -51.21 0.95 -37.92
C PRO A 198 -51.71 -0.01 -36.82
N ASN A 199 -50.82 -0.68 -36.09
CA ASN A 199 -51.17 -1.65 -35.04
C ASN A 199 -50.52 -1.37 -33.68
N TRP A 200 -49.99 -0.17 -33.45
CA TRP A 200 -49.52 0.20 -32.11
C TRP A 200 -50.68 0.72 -31.25
N VAL A 201 -51.17 -0.11 -30.33
CA VAL A 201 -52.10 0.30 -29.26
C VAL A 201 -51.29 0.48 -27.97
N PRO A 202 -51.13 1.71 -27.45
CA PRO A 202 -50.51 1.93 -26.15
C PRO A 202 -51.44 1.43 -25.04
N LEU A 203 -50.92 0.59 -24.15
CA LEU A 203 -51.57 0.22 -22.89
C LEU A 203 -51.75 1.47 -22.02
N THR A 204 -52.92 2.09 -22.07
CA THR A 204 -53.33 3.11 -21.10
C THR A 204 -53.61 2.43 -19.77
N ALA A 205 -52.80 2.72 -18.75
CA ALA A 205 -53.11 2.37 -17.38
C ALA A 205 -54.37 3.13 -16.95
N GLU A 206 -55.48 2.42 -16.79
CA GLU A 206 -56.71 2.94 -16.23
C GLU A 206 -56.51 3.34 -14.76
N PRO A 207 -56.99 4.51 -14.32
CA PRO A 207 -57.09 4.82 -12.91
C PRO A 207 -58.30 4.07 -12.33
N ILE A 208 -58.05 3.18 -11.37
CA ILE A 208 -59.12 2.49 -10.62
C ILE A 208 -59.85 3.54 -9.78
N VAL A 209 -60.98 4.01 -10.28
CA VAL A 209 -61.99 4.74 -9.49
C VAL A 209 -62.94 3.72 -8.87
N GLY A 210 -62.86 3.61 -7.54
CA GLY A 210 -63.98 3.58 -6.60
C GLY A 210 -65.12 2.55 -6.76
N ASN A 211 -65.24 1.70 -5.74
CA ASN A 211 -66.50 1.34 -5.07
C ASN A 211 -66.11 0.68 -3.73
N GLY A 212 -66.65 0.96 -2.55
CA GLY A 212 -67.96 1.46 -2.16
C GLY A 212 -68.40 0.59 -0.98
N GLY A 213 -68.64 1.19 0.19
CA GLY A 213 -69.03 0.51 1.44
C GLY A 213 -68.86 1.38 2.65
#